data_AF-A0A944RLZ1-F1
#
_entry.id   AF-A0A944RLZ1-F1
#
_cell.length_a   1.000
_cell.length_b   1.000
_cell.length_c   1.000
_cell.angle_alpha   90.00
_cell.angle_beta   90.00
_cell.angle_gamma   90.00
#
_symmetry.space_group_name_H-M   'P 1'
#
loop_
_entity.id
_entity.type
_entity.pdbx_description
1 polymer ?
#
loop_
_entity_poly.entity_id
_entity_poly.type
_entity_poly.pdbx_seq_one_letter_code
_entity_poly.pdbx_strand_id
1 'polypeptide(L)'
;RHLMPRDMIENERSTAINPAEAVEEKVSLSDRFGLWLGFHNCDQDTYFAIVEGYIDHFGLHDPSIDVQAEAIEWSVTRGSRSGRVAWQFIQDLAGRLGKTLA
;
A
#
# COMPACT_ATOMS: atom_id res chain seq x y z
N ARG A 1 -48.96 31.50 22.14
CA ARG A 1 -47.96 32.46 21.62
C ARG A 1 -47.08 32.92 22.77
N HIS A 2 -45.90 32.34 22.90
CA HIS A 2 -44.77 33.04 23.52
C HIS A 2 -43.52 32.58 22.78
N LEU A 3 -43.21 33.33 21.72
CA LEU A 3 -41.91 33.27 21.06
C LEU A 3 -40.94 33.90 22.05
N MET A 4 -40.16 33.05 22.72
CA MET A 4 -39.00 33.52 23.48
C MET A 4 -38.05 34.16 22.45
N PRO A 5 -37.67 35.43 22.60
CA PRO A 5 -36.67 36.05 21.74
C PRO A 5 -35.36 35.30 21.95
N ARG A 6 -34.85 34.67 20.88
CA ARG A 6 -33.49 34.16 20.88
C ARG A 6 -32.59 35.37 20.70
N ASP A 7 -31.81 35.70 21.74
CA ASP A 7 -30.80 36.75 21.65
C ASP A 7 -29.78 36.37 20.57
N MET A 8 -29.56 37.32 19.66
CA MET A 8 -28.67 37.24 18.50
C MET A 8 -27.19 37.05 18.86
N ILE A 9 -26.88 36.90 20.15
CA ILE A 9 -25.52 36.77 20.72
C ILE A 9 -25.05 35.30 20.74
N GLU A 10 -25.95 34.33 20.52
CA GLU A 10 -25.56 32.92 20.37
C GLU A 10 -25.07 32.57 18.95
N ASN A 11 -25.41 33.39 17.95
CA ASN A 11 -24.95 33.21 16.56
C ASN A 11 -23.47 33.59 16.34
N GLU A 12 -22.83 34.27 17.30
CA GLU A 12 -21.41 34.61 17.20
C GLU A 12 -20.49 33.53 17.79
N ARG A 13 -21.04 32.52 18.47
CA ARG A 13 -20.30 31.31 18.86
C ARG A 13 -20.41 30.17 17.84
N SER A 14 -21.01 30.43 16.67
CA SER A 14 -21.07 29.51 15.53
C SER A 14 -19.72 29.21 14.86
N THR A 15 -18.61 29.56 15.50
CA THR A 15 -17.29 29.00 15.20
C THR A 15 -17.01 27.75 16.04
N ALA A 16 -18.01 26.90 16.24
CA ALA A 16 -17.75 25.52 16.63
C ALA A 16 -17.70 24.72 15.33
N ILE A 17 -16.60 24.87 14.57
CA ILE A 17 -16.19 23.79 13.67
C ILE A 17 -15.87 22.63 14.61
N ASN A 18 -16.86 21.81 14.94
CA ASN A 18 -16.65 20.58 15.66
C ASN A 18 -15.78 19.72 14.73
N PRO A 19 -14.51 19.45 15.08
CA PRO A 19 -13.59 18.77 14.17
C PRO A 19 -14.11 17.40 13.74
N ALA A 20 -14.94 16.77 14.59
CA ALA A 20 -15.61 15.51 14.31
C ALA A 20 -16.65 15.62 13.18
N GLU A 21 -17.45 16.70 13.13
CA GLU A 21 -18.48 16.93 12.11
C GLU A 21 -17.84 17.13 10.72
N ALA A 22 -16.74 17.89 10.67
CA ALA A 22 -15.97 18.11 9.45
C ALA A 22 -15.24 16.85 8.95
N VAL A 23 -14.96 15.88 9.82
CA VAL A 23 -14.39 14.58 9.45
C VAL A 23 -15.49 13.63 8.97
N GLU A 24 -16.64 13.58 9.64
CA GLU A 24 -17.80 12.78 9.22
C GLU A 24 -18.33 13.22 7.85
N GLU A 25 -18.42 14.51 7.56
CA GLU A 25 -18.81 15.00 6.23
C GLU A 25 -17.83 14.57 5.13
N LYS A 26 -16.52 14.58 5.41
CA LYS A 26 -15.50 14.13 4.45
C LYS A 26 -15.57 12.63 4.19
N VAL A 27 -15.81 11.83 5.23
CA VAL A 27 -16.01 10.38 5.09
C VAL A 27 -17.29 10.10 4.30
N SER A 28 -18.38 10.83 4.57
CA SER A 28 -19.64 10.73 3.83
C SER A 28 -19.49 11.12 2.36
N LEU A 29 -18.70 12.15 2.05
CA LEU A 29 -18.38 12.56 0.68
C LEU A 29 -17.57 11.48 -0.06
N SER A 30 -16.54 10.91 0.58
CA SER A 30 -15.77 9.79 -0.01
C SER A 30 -16.62 8.53 -0.20
N ASP A 31 -17.58 8.25 0.67
CA ASP A 31 -18.46 7.09 0.51
C ASP A 31 -19.47 7.29 -0.63
N ARG A 32 -19.94 8.53 -0.85
CA ARG A 32 -20.89 8.87 -1.92
C ARG A 32 -20.25 9.12 -3.29
N PHE A 33 -19.04 9.67 -3.32
CA PHE A 33 -18.38 10.14 -4.55
C PHE A 33 -16.97 9.58 -4.74
N GLY A 34 -16.47 8.78 -3.81
CA GLY A 34 -15.13 8.18 -3.92
C GLY A 34 -15.09 7.10 -4.98
N LEU A 35 -13.96 7.05 -5.69
CA LEU A 35 -13.64 5.95 -6.58
C LEU A 35 -13.11 4.77 -5.77
N TRP A 36 -13.72 3.60 -5.95
CA TRP A 36 -13.24 2.36 -5.37
C TRP A 36 -12.14 1.78 -6.28
N LEU A 37 -10.90 1.77 -5.78
CA LEU A 37 -9.79 1.10 -6.46
C LEU A 37 -9.60 -0.29 -5.84
N GLY A 38 -9.96 -1.32 -6.60
CA GLY A 38 -9.67 -2.70 -6.23
C GLY A 38 -8.18 -3.01 -6.42
N PHE A 39 -7.60 -3.77 -5.49
CA PHE A 39 -6.28 -4.34 -5.68
C PHE A 39 -6.41 -5.79 -6.14
N HIS A 40 -5.72 -6.13 -7.22
CA HIS A 40 -5.63 -7.50 -7.70
C HIS A 40 -4.57 -8.26 -6.90
N ASN A 41 -4.83 -9.54 -6.63
CA ASN A 41 -3.82 -10.42 -6.06
C ASN A 41 -2.65 -10.55 -7.03
N CYS A 42 -1.43 -10.56 -6.50
CA CYS A 42 -0.24 -10.88 -7.28
C CYS A 42 -0.20 -12.40 -7.50
N ASP A 43 -0.47 -12.83 -8.73
CA ASP A 43 -0.32 -14.23 -9.11
C ASP A 43 1.17 -14.62 -9.21
N GLN A 44 1.43 -15.91 -9.42
CA GLN A 44 2.79 -16.44 -9.45
C GLN A 44 3.60 -15.90 -10.62
N ASP A 45 2.99 -15.81 -11.80
CA ASP A 45 3.67 -15.36 -13.02
C ASP A 45 4.04 -13.89 -12.91
N THR A 46 3.13 -13.06 -12.38
CA THR A 46 3.41 -11.64 -12.08
C THR A 46 4.51 -11.51 -11.03
N TYR A 47 4.49 -12.36 -10.00
CA TYR A 47 5.53 -12.37 -8.98
C TYR A 47 6.91 -12.70 -9.57
N PHE A 48 6.99 -13.69 -10.46
CA PHE A 48 8.22 -14.01 -11.18
C PHE A 48 8.68 -12.90 -12.11
N ALA A 49 7.76 -12.27 -12.85
CA ALA A 49 8.09 -11.14 -13.69
C ALA A 49 8.72 -9.97 -12.89
N ILE A 50 8.24 -9.74 -11.66
CA ILE A 50 8.84 -8.73 -10.76
C ILE A 50 10.26 -9.15 -10.35
N VAL A 51 10.46 -10.41 -9.95
CA VAL A 51 11.76 -10.94 -9.54
C VAL A 51 12.76 -10.88 -10.69
N GLU A 52 12.39 -11.37 -11.88
CA GLU A 52 13.21 -11.31 -13.09
C GLU A 52 13.54 -9.87 -13.46
N GLY A 53 12.56 -8.96 -13.40
CA GLY A 53 12.80 -7.53 -13.66
C GLY A 53 13.85 -6.93 -12.72
N TYR A 54 13.88 -7.32 -11.45
CA TYR A 54 14.94 -6.89 -10.53
C TYR A 54 16.28 -7.53 -10.83
N ILE A 55 16.31 -8.82 -11.17
CA ILE A 55 17.55 -9.53 -11.52
C ILE A 55 18.18 -8.90 -12.76
N ASP A 56 17.39 -8.57 -13.77
CA ASP A 56 17.83 -7.86 -14.96
C ASP A 56 18.36 -6.48 -14.61
N HIS A 57 17.60 -5.71 -13.83
CA HIS A 57 17.95 -4.35 -13.48
C HIS A 57 19.26 -4.26 -12.69
N PHE A 58 19.49 -5.18 -11.74
CA PHE A 58 20.69 -5.20 -10.89
C PHE A 58 21.78 -6.17 -11.38
N GLY A 59 21.55 -6.82 -12.53
CA GLY A 59 22.46 -7.79 -13.11
C GLY A 59 22.76 -8.99 -12.21
N LEU A 60 21.78 -9.51 -11.46
CA LEU A 60 21.95 -10.58 -10.47
C LEU A 60 21.93 -12.00 -11.09
N HIS A 61 22.28 -12.12 -12.36
CA HIS A 61 22.29 -13.39 -13.07
C HIS A 61 23.39 -14.31 -12.55
N ASP A 62 23.01 -15.50 -12.11
CA ASP A 62 23.91 -16.60 -11.77
C ASP A 62 23.33 -17.92 -12.32
N PRO A 63 23.99 -18.58 -13.28
CA PRO A 63 23.51 -19.83 -13.86
C PRO A 63 23.41 -21.01 -12.87
N SER A 64 24.04 -20.90 -11.70
CA SER A 64 24.00 -21.94 -10.67
C SER A 64 22.77 -21.86 -9.75
N ILE A 65 22.01 -20.75 -9.84
CA ILE A 65 20.87 -20.47 -8.96
C ILE A 65 19.56 -20.71 -9.72
N ASP A 66 18.72 -21.59 -9.21
CA ASP A 66 17.33 -21.71 -9.67
C ASP A 66 16.47 -20.65 -8.98
N VAL A 67 16.45 -19.47 -9.59
CA VAL A 67 15.75 -18.29 -9.06
C VAL A 67 14.26 -18.55 -8.86
N GLN A 68 13.61 -19.26 -9.79
CA GLN A 68 12.16 -19.46 -9.72
C GLN A 68 11.80 -20.40 -8.55
N ALA A 69 12.56 -21.48 -8.38
CA ALA A 69 12.38 -22.39 -7.25
C ALA A 69 12.61 -21.67 -5.90
N GLU A 70 13.72 -20.94 -5.77
CA GLU A 70 14.04 -20.21 -4.54
C GLU A 70 13.02 -19.09 -4.25
N ALA A 71 12.58 -18.36 -5.28
CA ALA A 71 11.59 -17.30 -5.11
C ALA A 71 10.21 -17.84 -4.70
N ILE A 72 9.81 -19.02 -5.20
CA ILE A 72 8.60 -19.72 -4.72
C ILE A 72 8.75 -20.04 -3.24
N GLU A 73 9.83 -20.72 -2.86
CA GLU A 73 10.07 -21.13 -1.48
C GLU A 73 10.03 -19.92 -0.55
N TRP A 74 10.73 -18.85 -0.92
CA TRP A 74 10.73 -17.58 -0.20
C TRP A 74 9.32 -17.02 -0.01
N SER A 75 8.50 -17.01 -1.08
CA SER A 75 7.13 -16.49 -1.01
C SER A 75 6.23 -17.31 -0.08
N VAL A 76 6.44 -18.63 -0.03
CA VAL A 76 5.72 -19.55 0.86
C VAL A 76 6.12 -19.28 2.32
N THR A 77 7.41 -19.13 2.62
CA THR A 77 7.89 -18.80 3.96
C THR A 77 7.35 -17.45 4.45
N ARG A 78 7.18 -16.48 3.55
CA ARG A 78 6.59 -15.16 3.86
C ARG A 78 5.06 -15.13 3.84
N GLY A 79 4.42 -16.22 3.40
CA GLY A 79 2.97 -16.36 3.32
C GLY A 79 2.29 -15.41 2.31
N SER A 80 3.03 -14.81 1.37
CA SER A 80 2.45 -13.91 0.38
C SER A 80 3.34 -13.72 -0.85
N ARG A 81 2.71 -13.32 -1.96
CA ARG A 81 3.36 -12.82 -3.17
C ARG A 81 3.04 -11.34 -3.32
N SER A 82 4.08 -10.52 -3.40
CA SER A 82 3.95 -9.08 -3.60
C SER A 82 5.30 -8.50 -4.03
N GLY A 83 5.29 -7.28 -4.59
CA GLY A 83 6.53 -6.58 -4.91
C GLY A 83 7.44 -6.39 -3.69
N ARG A 84 6.87 -6.22 -2.49
CA ARG A 84 7.65 -6.15 -1.25
C ARG A 84 8.38 -7.46 -0.95
N VAL A 85 7.69 -8.60 -1.06
CA VAL A 85 8.30 -9.92 -0.81
C VAL A 85 9.38 -10.21 -1.85
N ALA A 86 9.13 -9.87 -3.13
CA ALA A 86 10.13 -9.96 -4.18
C ALA A 86 11.37 -9.12 -3.85
N TRP A 87 11.19 -7.86 -3.42
CA TRP A 87 12.31 -7.00 -3.02
C TRP A 87 13.13 -7.56 -1.85
N GLN A 88 12.49 -8.22 -0.89
CA GLN A 88 13.21 -8.89 0.21
C GLN A 88 14.02 -10.08 -0.29
N PHE A 89 13.47 -10.88 -1.20
CA PHE A 89 14.20 -11.97 -1.86
C PHE A 89 15.41 -11.44 -2.64
N ILE A 90 15.24 -10.35 -3.40
CA ILE A 90 16.32 -9.74 -4.19
C ILE A 90 17.45 -9.20 -3.30
N GLN A 91 17.13 -8.60 -2.15
CA GLN A 91 18.15 -8.17 -1.19
C GLN A 91 18.95 -9.35 -0.61
N ASP A 92 18.27 -10.45 -0.29
CA ASP A 92 18.92 -11.68 0.16
C ASP A 92 19.83 -12.26 -0.93
N LEU A 93 19.31 -12.41 -2.14
CA LEU A 93 20.06 -12.89 -3.30
C LEU A 93 21.29 -12.02 -3.59
N ALA A 94 21.12 -10.70 -3.61
CA ALA A 94 22.23 -9.77 -3.82
C ALA A 94 23.29 -9.89 -2.71
N GLY A 95 22.86 -10.05 -1.45
CA GLY A 95 23.75 -10.30 -0.32
C GLY A 95 24.57 -11.59 -0.49
N ARG A 96 23.92 -12.69 -0.90
CA ARG A 96 24.59 -13.96 -1.20
C ARG A 96 25.58 -13.85 -2.37
N LEU A 97 25.26 -13.05 -3.37
CA LEU A 97 26.11 -12.77 -4.53
C LEU A 97 27.18 -11.70 -4.27
N GLY A 98 27.22 -11.10 -3.07
CA GLY A 98 28.16 -10.02 -2.73
C GLY A 98 27.95 -8.73 -3.54
N LYS A 99 26.75 -8.51 -4.07
CA LYS A 99 26.38 -7.33 -4.86
C LYS A 99 25.66 -6.31 -4.01
N THR A 100 26.05 -5.04 -4.17
CA THR A 100 25.34 -3.91 -3.55
C THR A 100 24.24 -3.42 -4.48
N LEU A 101 23.01 -3.33 -3.96
CA LEU A 101 21.89 -2.71 -4.66
C LEU A 101 21.99 -1.20 -4.46
N ALA A 102 22.07 -0.43 -5.55
CA ALA A 102 22.23 1.02 -5.56
C ALA A 102 20.92 1.75 -5.83
#